data_AF-A0A8J6YU23-F1
#
_entry.id   AF-A0A8J6YU23-F1
#
_cell.length_a   1.000
_cell.length_b   1.000
_cell.length_c   1.000
_cell.angle_alpha   90.00
_cell.angle_beta   90.00
_cell.angle_gamma   90.00
#
_symmetry.space_group_name_H-M   'P 1'
#
loop_
_entity.id
_entity.type
_entity.pdbx_description
1 polymer ?
#
loop_
_entity_poly.entity_id
_entity_poly.type
_entity_poly.pdbx_seq_one_letter_code
_entity_poly.pdbx_strand_id
1 'polypeptide(L)'
;CADNPLILTLTDPQSPLMGRLADELRRELQTIHIQLNEKPMPKDQFYAFLFSGEKMELFLHSWPYVEDLGLWWKMFGKEHDVENLGLNVYHYGDAEVSTLLQTIYRTAPFALSKEKAKEAAAKLEKAEFLLPLFAPVKKFWVNGALHGVKIDGNGNFLQVETWWKEK
;
A
#
# COMPACT_ATOMS: atom_id res chain seq x y z
N CYS A 1 -37.37 8.37 -8.80
CA CYS A 1 -36.56 8.14 -7.58
C CYS A 1 -35.49 9.20 -7.56
N ALA A 2 -35.35 9.98 -6.49
CA ALA A 2 -34.21 10.87 -6.35
C ALA A 2 -33.01 9.98 -6.00
N ASP A 3 -32.05 9.88 -6.92
CA ASP A 3 -30.81 9.11 -6.73
C ASP A 3 -29.98 9.81 -5.65
N ASN A 4 -30.09 9.33 -4.41
CA ASN A 4 -29.21 9.77 -3.35
C ASN A 4 -27.81 9.25 -3.66
N PRO A 5 -26.80 10.12 -3.77
CA PRO A 5 -25.43 9.69 -4.04
C PRO A 5 -24.93 8.83 -2.87
N LEU A 6 -24.11 7.82 -3.19
CA LEU A 6 -23.40 7.06 -2.17
C LEU A 6 -22.33 7.97 -1.57
N ILE A 7 -22.42 8.25 -0.27
CA ILE A 7 -21.47 9.10 0.46
C ILE A 7 -20.50 8.19 1.22
N LEU A 8 -19.20 8.34 0.96
CA LEU A 8 -18.13 7.59 1.61
C LEU A 8 -17.08 8.54 2.18
N THR A 9 -16.42 8.14 3.26
CA THR A 9 -15.32 8.88 3.87
C THR A 9 -13.98 8.36 3.37
N LEU A 10 -13.20 9.22 2.71
CA LEU A 10 -11.83 8.91 2.29
C LEU A 10 -10.84 9.50 3.29
N THR A 11 -10.10 8.63 3.99
CA THR A 11 -9.08 9.04 4.97
C THR A 11 -7.68 8.91 4.36
N ASP A 12 -6.81 9.92 4.50
CA ASP A 12 -5.45 9.88 3.96
C ASP A 12 -4.42 10.52 4.89
N PRO A 13 -3.12 10.14 4.79
CA PRO A 13 -2.06 10.83 5.49
C PRO A 13 -1.79 12.16 4.79
N GLN A 14 -2.09 13.25 5.51
CA GLN A 14 -2.00 14.62 5.05
C GLN A 14 -0.63 14.89 4.42
N SER A 15 -0.61 14.95 3.09
CA SER A 15 0.58 15.20 2.30
C SER A 15 0.20 15.81 0.94
N PRO A 16 1.10 16.58 0.29
CA PRO A 16 0.80 17.20 -0.99
C PRO A 16 0.42 16.20 -2.09
N LEU A 17 0.99 14.99 -2.07
CA LEU A 17 0.69 13.95 -3.06
C LEU A 17 -0.66 13.30 -2.78
N MET A 18 -0.95 12.91 -1.53
CA MET A 18 -2.21 12.26 -1.19
C MET A 18 -3.40 13.21 -1.35
N GLY A 19 -3.25 14.48 -1.00
CA GLY A 19 -4.30 15.48 -1.23
C GLY A 19 -4.65 15.62 -2.72
N ARG A 20 -3.65 15.64 -3.62
CA ARG A 20 -3.90 15.66 -5.07
C ARG A 20 -4.61 14.40 -5.54
N LEU A 21 -4.23 13.23 -5.03
CA LEU A 21 -4.88 11.97 -5.39
C LEU A 21 -6.32 11.92 -4.88
N ALA A 22 -6.59 12.38 -3.66
CA ALA A 22 -7.93 12.47 -3.09
C ALA A 22 -8.82 13.40 -3.93
N ASP A 23 -8.31 14.57 -4.33
CA ASP A 23 -9.01 15.51 -5.21
C ASP A 23 -9.39 14.90 -6.56
N GLU A 24 -8.46 14.20 -7.23
CA GLU A 24 -8.75 13.56 -8.52
C GLU A 24 -9.73 12.39 -8.35
N LEU A 25 -9.57 11.56 -7.32
CA LEU A 25 -10.53 10.48 -7.02
C LEU A 25 -11.93 11.02 -6.75
N ARG A 26 -12.05 12.12 -6.00
CA ARG A 26 -13.34 12.77 -5.75
C ARG A 26 -13.99 13.22 -7.05
N ARG A 27 -13.23 13.83 -7.97
CA ARG A 27 -13.76 14.27 -9.27
C ARG A 27 -14.25 13.09 -10.12
N GLU A 28 -13.43 12.04 -10.24
CA GLU A 28 -13.76 10.85 -11.03
C GLU A 28 -14.97 10.11 -10.45
N LEU A 29 -15.01 9.90 -9.13
CA LEU A 29 -16.10 9.18 -8.47
C LEU A 29 -17.43 9.96 -8.47
N GLN A 30 -17.37 11.29 -8.49
CA GLN A 30 -18.57 12.12 -8.64
C GLN A 30 -19.28 11.87 -9.98
N THR A 31 -18.55 11.49 -11.04
CA THR A 31 -19.15 11.17 -12.35
C THR A 31 -20.07 9.94 -12.32
N ILE A 32 -19.89 9.08 -11.32
CA ILE A 32 -20.68 7.84 -11.10
C ILE A 32 -21.57 7.92 -9.84
N HIS A 33 -21.92 9.13 -9.40
CA HIS A 33 -22.79 9.39 -8.24
C HIS A 33 -22.25 8.90 -6.88
N ILE A 34 -20.92 8.81 -6.75
CA ILE A 34 -20.24 8.59 -5.47
C ILE A 34 -19.67 9.92 -4.99
N GLN A 35 -20.00 10.32 -3.77
CA GLN A 35 -19.46 11.49 -3.09
C GLN A 35 -18.42 11.06 -2.06
N LEU A 36 -17.25 11.68 -2.11
CA LEU A 36 -16.21 11.48 -1.11
C LEU A 36 -16.16 12.64 -0.12
N ASN A 37 -16.31 12.32 1.16
CA ASN A 37 -15.96 13.19 2.26
C ASN A 37 -14.49 12.95 2.62
N GLU A 38 -13.64 13.90 2.28
CA GLU A 38 -12.20 13.81 2.55
C GLU A 38 -11.91 14.08 4.04
N LYS A 39 -11.12 13.21 4.67
CA LYS A 39 -10.69 13.32 6.06
C LYS A 39 -9.16 13.19 6.14
N PRO A 40 -8.41 14.20 5.71
CA PRO A 40 -6.95 14.19 5.83
C PRO A 40 -6.55 14.21 7.31
N MET A 41 -5.53 13.43 7.66
CA MET A 41 -5.03 13.32 9.04
C MET A 41 -3.52 13.50 9.09
N PRO A 42 -2.96 14.09 10.16
CA PRO A 42 -1.52 14.05 10.39
C PRO A 42 -1.00 12.63 10.30
N LYS A 43 0.15 12.44 9.64
CA LYS A 43 0.71 11.13 9.29
C LYS A 43 0.69 10.12 10.46
N ASP A 44 1.14 10.53 11.63
CA ASP A 44 1.22 9.64 12.80
C ASP A 44 -0.17 9.24 13.31
N GLN A 45 -1.14 10.16 13.25
CA GLN A 45 -2.54 9.89 13.62
C GLN A 45 -3.21 8.98 12.59
N PHE A 46 -2.93 9.19 11.31
CA PHE A 46 -3.42 8.32 10.24
C PHE A 46 -2.98 6.87 10.46
N TYR A 47 -1.69 6.64 10.73
CA TYR A 47 -1.20 5.28 10.96
C TYR A 47 -1.70 4.68 12.27
N ALA A 48 -1.78 5.48 13.34
CA ALA A 48 -2.37 5.01 14.59
C ALA A 48 -3.83 4.56 14.38
N PHE A 49 -4.60 5.33 13.61
CA PHE A 49 -5.99 5.00 13.30
C PHE A 49 -6.10 3.79 12.35
N LEU A 50 -5.29 3.73 11.29
CA LEU A 50 -5.25 2.62 10.33
C LEU A 50 -4.92 1.28 11.01
N PHE A 51 -4.01 1.30 11.99
CA PHE A 51 -3.60 0.12 12.74
C PHE A 51 -4.33 -0.06 14.09
N SER A 52 -5.42 0.69 14.34
CA SER A 52 -6.17 0.60 15.60
C SER A 52 -7.21 -0.53 15.64
N GLY A 53 -7.55 -1.09 14.47
CA GLY A 53 -8.71 -1.97 14.32
C GLY A 53 -10.04 -1.23 14.18
N GLU A 54 -10.06 0.10 14.30
CA GLU A 54 -11.26 0.87 13.99
C GLU A 54 -11.58 0.83 12.49
N LYS A 55 -12.89 0.70 12.19
CA LYS A 55 -13.37 0.59 10.81
C LYS A 55 -13.17 1.90 10.04
N MET A 56 -12.44 1.80 8.93
CA MET A 56 -12.37 2.84 7.89
C MET A 56 -13.20 2.43 6.67
N GLU A 57 -13.88 3.39 6.05
CA GLU A 57 -14.63 3.13 4.81
C GLU A 57 -13.69 3.05 3.62
N LEU A 58 -12.93 4.12 3.37
CA LEU A 58 -11.88 4.18 2.36
C LEU A 58 -10.64 4.85 2.95
N PHE A 59 -9.46 4.40 2.51
CA PHE A 59 -8.21 5.07 2.84
C PHE A 59 -7.22 5.08 1.67
N LEU A 60 -6.40 6.13 1.61
CA LEU A 60 -5.25 6.21 0.70
C LEU A 60 -3.98 5.83 1.43
N HIS A 61 -3.35 4.73 1.00
CA HIS A 61 -2.10 4.27 1.59
C HIS A 61 -1.16 3.69 0.52
N SER A 62 0.15 3.83 0.76
CA SER A 62 1.20 3.29 -0.09
C SER A 62 2.01 2.25 0.68
N TRP A 63 2.11 1.04 0.12
CA TRP A 63 2.98 0.00 0.67
C TRP A 63 4.40 0.10 0.11
N PRO A 64 5.43 0.06 0.98
CA PRO A 64 6.82 0.25 0.55
C PRO A 64 7.43 -0.95 -0.19
N TYR A 65 6.87 -2.16 -0.06
CA TYR A 65 7.49 -3.41 -0.52
C TYR A 65 6.46 -4.39 -1.13
N VAL A 66 5.76 -3.97 -2.19
CA VAL A 66 4.75 -4.82 -2.86
C VAL A 66 5.35 -6.09 -3.50
N GLU A 67 6.68 -6.12 -3.71
CA GLU A 67 7.37 -7.29 -4.28
C GLU A 67 7.78 -8.34 -3.24
N ASP A 68 7.70 -8.02 -1.95
CA ASP A 68 7.96 -8.97 -0.87
C ASP A 68 6.73 -9.87 -0.67
N LEU A 69 6.77 -11.06 -1.26
CA LEU A 69 5.70 -12.05 -1.13
C LEU A 69 5.50 -12.53 0.32
N GLY A 70 6.52 -12.42 1.17
CA GLY A 70 6.35 -12.69 2.60
C GLY A 70 5.55 -11.60 3.31
N LEU A 71 5.60 -10.37 2.82
CA LEU A 71 4.78 -9.27 3.31
C LEU A 71 3.31 -9.43 2.90
N TRP A 72 3.02 -10.07 1.75
CA TRP A 72 1.64 -10.31 1.32
C TRP A 72 0.84 -11.13 2.34
N TRP A 73 1.45 -12.15 2.95
CA TRP A 73 0.77 -12.92 4.00
C TRP A 73 0.42 -12.06 5.21
N LYS A 74 1.30 -11.12 5.60
CA LYS A 74 1.01 -10.20 6.71
C LYS A 74 -0.05 -9.17 6.37
N MET A 75 -0.10 -8.73 5.10
CA MET A 75 -1.02 -7.69 4.63
C MET A 75 -2.42 -8.23 4.30
N PHE A 76 -2.53 -9.48 3.87
CA PHE A 76 -3.78 -10.05 3.34
C PHE A 76 -4.21 -11.36 4.01
N GLY A 77 -3.36 -11.95 4.86
CA GLY A 77 -3.72 -13.13 5.64
C GLY A 77 -4.73 -12.75 6.72
N LYS A 78 -5.79 -13.55 6.87
CA LYS A 78 -6.83 -13.31 7.87
C LYS A 78 -6.30 -13.36 9.32
N GLU A 79 -5.25 -14.14 9.55
CA GLU A 79 -4.57 -14.31 10.85
C GLU A 79 -3.80 -13.05 11.25
N HIS A 80 -3.53 -12.19 10.28
CA HIS A 80 -2.83 -10.93 10.47
C HIS A 80 -3.79 -9.74 10.44
N ASP A 81 -5.09 -9.95 10.65
CA ASP A 81 -6.03 -8.84 10.85
C ASP A 81 -5.51 -7.87 11.92
N VAL A 82 -5.70 -6.57 11.68
CA VAL A 82 -5.32 -5.52 12.62
C VAL A 82 -6.02 -5.68 13.99
N GLU A 83 -7.24 -6.24 14.04
CA GLU A 83 -7.93 -6.60 15.29
C GLU A 83 -7.15 -7.64 16.11
N ASN A 84 -6.29 -8.43 15.46
CA ASN A 84 -5.42 -9.43 16.06
C ASN A 84 -3.96 -8.95 16.18
N LEU A 85 -3.73 -7.62 16.19
CA LEU A 85 -2.40 -7.00 16.24
C LEU A 85 -1.51 -7.32 15.03
N GLY A 86 -2.12 -7.61 13.87
CA GLY A 86 -1.41 -7.84 12.61
C GLY A 86 -1.29 -6.61 11.70
N LEU A 87 -1.02 -6.84 10.41
CA LEU A 87 -0.82 -5.79 9.40
C LEU A 87 -1.92 -5.73 8.32
N ASN A 88 -2.90 -6.62 8.37
CA ASN A 88 -4.04 -6.65 7.47
C ASN A 88 -5.08 -5.63 7.92
N VAL A 89 -4.87 -4.40 7.46
CA VAL A 89 -5.75 -3.24 7.65
C VAL A 89 -6.96 -3.26 6.71
N TYR A 90 -7.04 -4.26 5.83
CA TYR A 90 -8.14 -4.45 4.87
C TYR A 90 -9.26 -5.33 5.43
N HIS A 91 -9.01 -5.97 6.57
CA HIS A 91 -9.87 -7.01 7.14
C HIS A 91 -10.25 -8.12 6.13
N TYR A 92 -9.35 -8.37 5.17
CA TYR A 92 -9.57 -9.40 4.15
C TYR A 92 -9.43 -10.79 4.77
N GLY A 93 -10.43 -11.65 4.55
CA GLY A 93 -10.65 -12.85 5.36
C GLY A 93 -10.67 -14.19 4.62
N ASP A 94 -10.24 -14.25 3.34
CA ASP A 94 -10.33 -15.48 2.56
C ASP A 94 -9.34 -16.56 3.06
N ALA A 95 -9.89 -17.71 3.45
CA ALA A 95 -9.11 -18.80 4.05
C ALA A 95 -8.19 -19.50 3.04
N GLU A 96 -8.60 -19.58 1.78
CA GLU A 96 -7.83 -20.21 0.72
C GLU A 96 -6.61 -19.34 0.37
N VAL A 97 -6.83 -18.03 0.18
CA VAL A 97 -5.76 -17.05 -0.04
C VAL A 97 -4.81 -17.01 1.14
N SER A 98 -5.33 -17.00 2.37
CA SER A 98 -4.48 -17.01 3.58
C SER A 98 -3.58 -18.25 3.63
N THR A 99 -4.12 -19.43 3.31
CA THR A 99 -3.35 -20.69 3.26
C THR A 99 -2.29 -20.65 2.15
N LEU A 100 -2.64 -20.10 0.99
CA LEU A 100 -1.74 -19.98 -0.16
C LEU A 100 -0.57 -19.03 0.15
N LEU A 101 -0.86 -17.86 0.72
CA LEU A 101 0.14 -16.88 1.13
C LEU A 101 1.04 -17.41 2.26
N GLN A 102 0.47 -18.09 3.25
CA GLN A 102 1.25 -18.75 4.31
C GLN A 102 2.20 -19.80 3.71
N THR A 103 1.73 -20.57 2.73
CA THR A 103 2.55 -21.58 2.05
C THR A 103 3.71 -20.92 1.30
N ILE A 104 3.43 -19.85 0.54
CA ILE A 104 4.46 -19.07 -0.17
C ILE A 104 5.51 -18.53 0.81
N TYR A 105 5.06 -17.94 1.92
CA TYR A 105 5.95 -17.42 2.96
C TYR A 105 6.86 -18.51 3.56
N ARG A 106 6.33 -19.71 3.83
CA ARG A 106 7.09 -20.82 4.41
C ARG A 106 8.08 -21.47 3.44
N THR A 107 7.83 -21.41 2.13
CA THR A 107 8.70 -22.02 1.12
C THR A 107 9.68 -21.04 0.48
N ALA A 108 9.47 -19.73 0.62
CA ALA A 108 10.44 -18.72 0.20
C ALA A 108 11.65 -18.69 1.16
N PRO A 109 12.89 -18.52 0.65
CA PRO A 109 13.29 -18.41 -0.76
C PRO A 109 13.59 -19.76 -1.44
N PHE A 110 13.58 -20.88 -0.69
CA PHE A 110 14.11 -22.17 -1.14
C PHE A 110 13.33 -22.84 -2.29
N ALA A 111 12.01 -22.60 -2.37
CA ALA A 111 11.12 -23.19 -3.36
C ALA A 111 9.91 -22.27 -3.61
N LEU A 112 10.16 -21.04 -4.09
CA LEU A 112 9.09 -20.15 -4.49
C LEU A 112 8.41 -20.68 -5.76
N SER A 113 7.19 -21.24 -5.64
CA SER A 113 6.38 -21.59 -6.80
C SER A 113 5.77 -20.31 -7.40
N LYS A 114 6.25 -19.92 -8.58
CA LYS A 114 5.71 -18.80 -9.35
C LYS A 114 4.22 -19.00 -9.66
N GLU A 115 3.79 -20.24 -9.84
CA GLU A 115 2.40 -20.62 -10.10
C GLU A 115 1.51 -20.27 -8.91
N LYS A 116 1.93 -20.62 -7.68
CA LYS A 116 1.19 -20.28 -6.45
C LYS A 116 1.12 -18.78 -6.21
N ALA A 117 2.21 -18.05 -6.46
CA ALA A 117 2.21 -16.59 -6.37
C ALA A 117 1.24 -15.96 -7.39
N LYS A 118 1.20 -16.48 -8.62
CA LYS A 118 0.26 -16.04 -9.65
C LYS A 118 -1.20 -16.34 -9.27
N GLU A 119 -1.45 -17.51 -8.69
CA GLU A 119 -2.78 -17.88 -8.19
C GLU A 119 -3.23 -16.94 -7.05
N ALA A 120 -2.35 -16.66 -6.09
CA ALA A 120 -2.63 -15.73 -5.00
C ALA A 120 -2.97 -14.33 -5.53
N ALA A 121 -2.16 -13.82 -6.46
CA ALA A 121 -2.39 -12.53 -7.10
C ALA A 121 -3.76 -12.48 -7.81
N ALA A 122 -4.11 -13.52 -8.58
CA ALA A 122 -5.40 -13.56 -9.30
C ALA A 122 -6.60 -13.60 -8.34
N LYS A 123 -6.49 -14.30 -7.20
CA LYS A 123 -7.54 -14.32 -6.18
C LYS A 123 -7.68 -12.97 -5.47
N LEU A 124 -6.58 -12.32 -5.15
CA LEU A 124 -6.57 -10.98 -4.55
C LEU A 124 -7.16 -9.93 -5.51
N GLU A 125 -6.83 -9.99 -6.80
CA GLU A 125 -7.39 -9.12 -7.83
C GLU A 125 -8.91 -9.28 -7.95
N LYS A 126 -9.40 -10.53 -7.97
CA LYS A 126 -10.84 -10.83 -8.02
C LYS A 126 -11.60 -10.39 -6.77
N ALA A 127 -10.92 -10.20 -5.65
CA ALA A 127 -11.56 -9.82 -4.40
C ALA A 127 -11.92 -8.33 -4.33
N GLU A 128 -11.42 -7.49 -5.27
CA GLU A 128 -11.84 -6.09 -5.49
C GLU A 128 -11.81 -5.18 -4.23
N PHE A 129 -11.10 -5.57 -3.17
CA PHE A 129 -10.95 -4.77 -1.94
C PHE A 129 -9.83 -3.74 -2.03
N LEU A 130 -9.05 -3.80 -3.12
CA LEU A 130 -7.95 -2.89 -3.44
C LEU A 130 -8.16 -2.27 -4.81
N LEU A 131 -7.90 -0.97 -4.90
CA LEU A 131 -7.78 -0.27 -6.17
C LEU A 131 -6.33 0.21 -6.33
N PRO A 132 -5.49 -0.51 -7.11
CA PRO A 132 -4.13 -0.06 -7.40
C PRO A 132 -4.17 1.25 -8.21
N LEU A 133 -3.55 2.31 -7.69
CA LEU A 133 -3.54 3.61 -8.38
C LEU A 133 -2.34 3.76 -9.32
N PHE A 134 -1.13 3.61 -8.79
CA PHE A 134 0.12 3.67 -9.55
C PHE A 134 1.29 3.11 -8.73
N ALA A 135 2.38 2.74 -9.41
CA ALA A 135 3.65 2.43 -8.78
C ALA A 135 4.58 3.67 -8.86
N PRO A 136 4.91 4.33 -7.74
CA PRO A 136 5.77 5.52 -7.77
C PRO A 136 7.19 5.17 -8.22
N VAL A 137 7.69 5.86 -9.24
CA VAL A 137 9.11 5.80 -9.61
C VAL A 137 9.89 6.71 -8.66
N LYS A 138 10.78 6.12 -7.85
CA LYS A 138 11.68 6.89 -6.97
C LYS A 138 12.66 7.69 -7.83
N LYS A 139 12.61 9.02 -7.72
CA LYS A 139 13.56 9.94 -8.37
C LYS A 139 14.36 10.66 -7.29
N PHE A 140 15.68 10.67 -7.44
CA PHE A 140 16.59 11.30 -6.50
C PHE A 140 17.30 12.45 -7.20
N TRP A 141 17.25 13.64 -6.60
CA TRP A 141 18.05 14.78 -7.03
C TRP A 141 19.34 14.77 -6.22
N VAL A 142 20.45 14.52 -6.89
CA VAL A 142 21.78 14.44 -6.27
C VAL A 142 22.55 15.70 -6.63
N ASN A 143 23.21 16.30 -5.65
CA ASN A 143 24.09 17.44 -5.89
C ASN A 143 25.22 17.02 -6.85
N GLY A 144 25.46 17.78 -7.92
CA GLY A 144 26.50 17.47 -8.90
C GLY A 144 27.92 17.42 -8.34
N ALA A 145 28.17 18.05 -7.17
CA ALA A 145 29.45 17.97 -6.46
C ALA A 145 29.57 16.74 -5.55
N LEU A 146 28.53 15.91 -5.42
CA LEU A 146 28.54 14.71 -4.60
C LEU A 146 28.88 13.49 -5.47
N HIS A 147 30.03 12.88 -5.18
CA HIS A 147 30.57 11.76 -5.93
C HIS A 147 30.40 10.45 -5.17
N GLY A 148 30.44 9.33 -5.90
CA GLY A 148 30.33 7.99 -5.33
C GLY A 148 28.90 7.51 -5.06
N VAL A 149 27.89 8.32 -5.41
CA VAL A 149 26.47 7.98 -5.18
C VAL A 149 26.08 6.74 -6.00
N LYS A 150 25.70 5.69 -5.28
CA LYS A 150 25.12 4.47 -5.83
C LYS A 150 23.75 4.25 -5.19
N ILE A 151 22.79 3.88 -6.02
CA ILE A 151 21.42 3.62 -5.63
C ILE A 151 21.05 2.24 -6.16
N ASP A 152 20.48 1.38 -5.32
CA ASP A 152 19.99 0.07 -5.77
C ASP A 152 18.65 0.18 -6.54
N GLY A 153 18.18 -0.92 -7.11
CA GLY A 153 16.89 -0.98 -7.83
C GLY A 153 15.67 -0.65 -6.97
N ASN A 154 15.82 -0.64 -5.64
CA ASN A 154 14.78 -0.31 -4.67
C ASN A 154 14.84 1.16 -4.20
N GLY A 155 15.78 1.95 -4.71
CA GLY A 155 15.99 3.33 -4.31
C GLY A 155 16.67 3.49 -2.95
N ASN A 156 17.38 2.48 -2.46
CA ASN A 156 18.21 2.59 -1.27
C ASN A 156 19.59 3.12 -1.65
N PHE A 157 20.10 4.06 -0.87
CA PHE A 157 21.45 4.57 -1.02
C PHE A 157 22.46 3.54 -0.51
N LEU A 158 23.43 3.20 -1.36
CA LEU A 158 24.47 2.23 -1.06
C LEU A 158 25.77 2.93 -0.72
N GLN A 159 26.51 2.36 0.24
CA GLN A 159 27.89 2.76 0.56
C GLN A 159 28.03 4.27 0.83
N VAL A 160 27.09 4.85 1.59
CA VAL A 160 27.02 6.29 1.86
C VAL A 160 28.32 6.80 2.49
N GLU A 161 28.99 5.95 3.27
CA GLU A 161 30.30 6.21 3.88
C GLU A 161 31.44 6.43 2.88
N THR A 162 31.27 6.02 1.63
CA THR A 162 32.26 6.20 0.56
C THR A 162 32.06 7.47 -0.26
N TRP A 163 30.96 8.19 0.00
CA TRP A 163 30.62 9.38 -0.76
C TRP A 163 31.48 10.56 -0.32
N TRP A 164 31.83 11.42 -1.28
CA TRP A 164 32.66 12.59 -1.02
C TRP A 164 32.19 13.78 -1.84
N LYS A 165 32.52 14.98 -1.37
CA LYS A 165 32.22 16.24 -2.04
C LYS A 165 33.51 16.95 -2.39
N GLU A 166 33.64 17.40 -3.64
CA GLU A 166 34.73 18.27 -4.05
C GLU A 166 34.62 19.61 -3.28
N LYS A 167 35.74 20.09 -2.71
CA LYS A 167 35.77 21.29 -1.88
C LYS A 167 35.65 22.56 -2.70
#